data_AF-A0A948JLV1-F1
#
_entry.id   AF-A0A948JLV1-F1
#
_cell.length_a   1.000
_cell.length_b   1.000
_cell.length_c   1.000
_cell.angle_alpha   90.00
_cell.angle_beta   90.00
_cell.angle_gamma   90.00
#
_symmetry.space_group_name_H-M   'P 1'
#
loop_
_entity.id
_entity.type
_entity.pdbx_description
1 polymer ?
#
loop_
_entity_poly.entity_id
_entity_poly.type
_entity_poly.pdbx_seq_one_letter_code
_entity_poly.pdbx_strand_id
1 'polypeptide(L)'
;MRVFIVVFAAMISSFAHSNSELDAENEGEAVGVIYGYIKKVDVLNFMCERKAPEKGALLSEAIDKWMARNSSVVANLTDGLDRTPIDMREQLFEMAKQVSRNRIILFNKMSQSEKENTCVSLAEHLNSDSYKNEYPIAYQLMSK
;
A
#
# COMPACT_ATOMS: atom_id res chain seq x y z
N MET A 1 43.65 -25.59 12.82
CA MET A 1 43.25 -24.21 12.46
C MET A 1 42.45 -24.24 11.15
N ARG A 2 41.18 -24.66 11.22
CA ARG A 2 40.27 -24.81 10.06
C ARG A 2 38.82 -24.51 10.48
N VAL A 3 38.65 -23.50 11.32
CA VAL A 3 37.34 -23.09 11.86
C VAL A 3 37.30 -21.58 11.91
N PHE A 4 37.36 -20.92 10.75
CA PHE A 4 37.22 -19.45 10.71
C PHE A 4 36.48 -18.89 9.49
N ILE A 5 35.98 -19.71 8.56
CA ILE A 5 35.39 -19.20 7.30
C ILE A 5 33.87 -19.47 7.19
N VAL A 6 33.24 -20.18 8.12
CA VAL A 6 31.80 -20.51 8.01
C VAL A 6 30.89 -19.55 8.78
N VAL A 7 31.42 -18.71 9.68
CA VAL A 7 30.57 -17.84 10.53
C VAL A 7 30.29 -16.47 9.92
N PHE A 8 31.13 -15.97 9.01
CA PHE A 8 30.91 -14.65 8.40
C PHE A 8 29.88 -14.64 7.25
N ALA A 9 29.61 -15.79 6.62
CA ALA A 9 28.60 -15.88 5.56
C ALA A 9 27.16 -15.97 6.11
N ALA A 10 26.99 -16.33 7.38
CA ALA A 10 25.68 -16.48 8.01
C ALA A 10 25.12 -15.18 8.62
N MET A 11 25.90 -14.09 8.67
CA MET A 11 25.45 -12.80 9.22
C MET A 11 25.14 -11.72 8.18
N ILE A 12 25.38 -11.98 6.88
CA ILE A 12 25.10 -11.01 5.82
C ILE A 12 23.71 -11.23 5.18
N SER A 13 23.07 -12.38 5.42
CA SER A 13 21.78 -12.72 4.80
C SER A 13 20.54 -12.28 5.58
N SER A 14 20.67 -11.76 6.81
CA SER A 14 19.52 -11.29 7.62
C SER A 14 19.16 -9.81 7.41
N PHE A 15 19.91 -9.09 6.58
CA PHE A 15 19.62 -7.68 6.22
C PHE A 15 19.46 -7.46 4.71
N ALA A 16 19.29 -8.53 3.93
CA ALA A 16 18.57 -8.39 2.68
C ALA A 16 17.09 -8.37 3.06
N HIS A 17 16.55 -7.18 3.37
CA HIS A 17 15.12 -6.96 3.17
C HIS A 17 14.86 -7.44 1.75
N SER A 18 14.18 -8.58 1.64
CA SER A 18 13.61 -9.06 0.40
C SER A 18 12.87 -7.86 -0.18
N ASN A 19 13.43 -7.19 -1.19
CA ASN A 19 12.62 -6.36 -2.07
C ASN A 19 11.45 -7.28 -2.44
N SER A 20 10.24 -6.97 -1.98
CA SER A 20 9.13 -7.89 -2.23
C SER A 20 9.06 -8.07 -3.75
N GLU A 21 8.77 -9.27 -4.25
CA GLU A 21 8.51 -9.47 -5.71
C GLU A 21 7.40 -8.54 -6.25
N LEU A 22 6.75 -7.79 -5.36
CA LEU A 22 5.66 -6.85 -5.60
C LEU A 22 6.08 -5.39 -5.41
N ASP A 23 7.35 -5.10 -5.13
CA ASP A 23 7.89 -3.73 -5.02
C ASP A 23 8.35 -3.22 -6.39
N ALA A 24 8.57 -1.91 -6.52
CA ALA A 24 8.93 -1.28 -7.77
C ALA A 24 10.41 -1.43 -8.12
N GLU A 25 10.72 -1.58 -9.41
CA GLU A 25 12.09 -1.50 -9.95
C GLU A 25 12.42 -0.13 -10.55
N ASN A 26 11.40 0.65 -10.90
CA ASN A 26 11.53 1.97 -11.53
C ASN A 26 10.40 2.93 -11.12
N GLU A 27 10.51 4.21 -11.51
CA GLU A 27 9.52 5.24 -11.15
C GLU A 27 8.11 4.95 -11.67
N GLY A 28 7.97 4.37 -12.87
CA GLY A 28 6.66 4.01 -13.43
C GLY A 28 5.97 2.91 -12.65
N GLU A 29 6.71 1.89 -12.24
CA GLU A 29 6.20 0.85 -11.34
C GLU A 29 5.88 1.40 -9.96
N ALA A 30 6.70 2.31 -9.43
CA ALA A 30 6.43 2.96 -8.16
C ALA A 30 5.10 3.72 -8.19
N VAL A 31 4.82 4.47 -9.26
CA VAL A 31 3.51 5.11 -9.50
C VAL A 31 2.39 4.08 -9.45
N GLY A 32 2.54 2.94 -10.15
CA GLY A 32 1.55 1.85 -10.15
C GLY A 32 1.31 1.25 -8.76
N VAL A 33 2.37 0.97 -8.01
CA VAL A 33 2.32 0.38 -6.66
C VAL A 33 1.65 1.35 -5.66
N ILE A 34 2.08 2.61 -5.59
CA ILE A 34 1.45 3.61 -4.71
C ILE A 34 -0.02 3.81 -5.12
N TYR A 35 -0.31 3.94 -6.43
CA TYR A 35 -1.68 4.11 -6.91
C TYR A 35 -2.58 2.94 -6.48
N GLY A 36 -2.10 1.72 -6.67
CA GLY A 36 -2.83 0.51 -6.25
C GLY A 36 -3.09 0.48 -4.74
N TYR A 37 -2.12 0.91 -3.93
CA TYR A 37 -2.28 1.02 -2.49
C TYR A 37 -3.33 2.06 -2.09
N ILE A 38 -3.25 3.28 -2.65
CA ILE A 38 -4.23 4.34 -2.37
C ILE A 38 -5.62 3.90 -2.81
N LYS A 39 -5.78 3.25 -3.97
CA LYS A 39 -7.08 2.71 -4.40
C LYS A 39 -7.62 1.60 -3.51
N LYS A 40 -6.75 0.74 -2.97
CA LYS A 40 -7.16 -0.21 -1.92
C LYS A 40 -7.70 0.53 -0.70
N VAL A 41 -7.03 1.60 -0.25
CA VAL A 41 -7.45 2.41 0.90
C VAL A 41 -8.78 3.11 0.62
N ASP A 42 -8.92 3.80 -0.51
CA ASP A 42 -10.16 4.51 -0.91
C ASP A 42 -11.38 3.57 -0.89
N VAL A 43 -11.25 2.39 -1.51
CA VAL A 43 -12.34 1.41 -1.59
C VAL A 43 -12.71 0.89 -0.21
N LEU A 44 -11.72 0.57 0.63
CA LEU A 44 -12.00 0.06 1.98
C LEU A 44 -12.58 1.16 2.88
N ASN A 45 -12.13 2.42 2.75
CA ASN A 45 -12.72 3.54 3.47
C ASN A 45 -14.22 3.68 3.17
N PHE A 46 -14.58 3.77 1.88
CA PHE A 46 -15.97 3.84 1.44
C PHE A 46 -16.83 2.67 1.99
N MET A 47 -16.27 1.46 1.99
CA MET A 47 -16.98 0.29 2.50
C MET A 47 -17.13 0.31 4.02
N CYS A 48 -16.10 0.72 4.74
CA CYS A 48 -16.09 0.85 6.20
C CYS A 48 -17.07 1.93 6.67
N GLU A 49 -17.07 3.11 6.08
CA GLU A 49 -18.04 4.18 6.38
C GLU A 49 -19.48 3.70 6.24
N ARG A 50 -19.77 2.90 5.21
CA ARG A 50 -21.13 2.44 4.92
C ARG A 50 -21.59 1.22 5.72
N LYS A 51 -20.67 0.35 6.15
CA LYS A 51 -20.99 -0.96 6.74
C LYS A 51 -20.49 -1.16 8.18
N ALA A 52 -19.57 -0.34 8.65
CA ALA A 52 -19.01 -0.35 9.99
C ALA A 52 -18.69 1.09 10.44
N PRO A 53 -19.70 1.98 10.52
CA PRO A 53 -19.50 3.44 10.56
C PRO A 53 -18.59 3.93 11.69
N GLU A 54 -18.67 3.33 12.89
CA GLU A 54 -17.79 3.68 14.01
C GLU A 54 -16.31 3.38 13.68
N LYS A 55 -16.04 2.23 13.05
CA LYS A 55 -14.67 1.86 12.62
C LYS A 55 -14.26 2.59 11.34
N GLY A 56 -15.23 2.96 10.51
CA GLY A 56 -15.05 3.83 9.36
C GLY A 56 -14.48 5.19 9.77
N ALA A 57 -15.06 5.84 10.78
CA ALA A 57 -14.54 7.11 11.29
C ALA A 57 -13.09 7.02 11.78
N LEU A 58 -12.72 5.95 12.49
CA LEU A 58 -11.33 5.69 12.91
C LEU A 58 -10.39 5.52 11.71
N LEU A 59 -10.84 4.81 10.68
CA LEU A 59 -10.08 4.62 9.46
C LEU A 59 -9.89 5.95 8.70
N SER A 60 -10.93 6.76 8.56
CA SER A 60 -10.84 8.07 7.91
C SER A 60 -9.82 8.98 8.62
N GLU A 61 -9.81 9.00 9.95
CA GLU A 61 -8.82 9.76 10.72
C GLU A 61 -7.38 9.23 10.50
N ALA A 62 -7.20 7.90 10.45
CA ALA A 62 -5.91 7.30 10.17
C ALA A 62 -5.42 7.60 8.74
N ILE A 63 -6.34 7.64 7.77
CA ILE A 63 -6.08 8.02 6.39
C ILE A 63 -5.60 9.47 6.31
N ASP A 64 -6.31 10.42 6.94
CA ASP A 64 -5.93 11.83 6.93
C ASP A 64 -4.53 12.04 7.55
N LYS A 65 -4.28 11.38 8.68
CA LYS A 65 -2.97 11.40 9.34
C LYS A 65 -1.88 10.80 8.45
N TRP A 66 -2.16 9.69 7.77
CA TRP A 66 -1.20 9.06 6.87
C TRP A 66 -0.92 9.95 5.65
N MET A 67 -1.95 10.53 5.02
CA MET A 67 -1.79 11.45 3.90
C MET A 67 -0.95 12.67 4.30
N ALA A 68 -1.20 13.26 5.48
CA ALA A 68 -0.42 14.39 5.97
C ALA A 68 1.07 14.03 6.17
N ARG A 69 1.36 12.87 6.77
CA ARG A 69 2.73 12.38 6.96
C ARG A 69 3.44 12.01 5.65
N ASN A 70 2.69 11.66 4.60
CA ASN A 70 3.20 11.17 3.33
C ASN A 70 2.86 12.11 2.16
N SER A 71 2.76 13.42 2.43
CA SER A 71 2.31 14.42 1.47
C SER A 71 3.19 14.50 0.20
N SER A 72 4.50 14.29 0.32
CA SER A 72 5.40 14.21 -0.86
C SER A 72 5.06 13.02 -1.76
N VAL A 73 4.85 11.83 -1.18
CA VAL A 73 4.45 10.62 -1.91
C VAL A 73 3.15 10.82 -2.65
N VAL A 74 2.17 11.46 -2.00
CA VAL A 74 0.87 11.77 -2.63
C VAL A 74 1.04 12.77 -3.78
N ALA A 75 1.81 13.85 -3.59
CA ALA A 75 2.05 14.85 -4.62
C ALA A 75 2.78 14.25 -5.83
N ASN A 76 3.83 13.46 -5.59
CA ASN A 76 4.61 12.81 -6.62
C ASN A 76 3.80 11.73 -7.35
N LEU A 77 2.83 11.10 -6.71
CA LEU A 77 1.90 10.21 -7.40
C LEU A 77 1.07 10.98 -8.43
N THR A 78 0.53 12.14 -8.07
CA THR A 78 -0.25 12.96 -9.00
C THR A 78 0.59 13.35 -10.23
N ASP A 79 1.78 13.90 -10.00
CA ASP A 79 2.69 14.29 -11.08
C ASP A 79 3.17 13.07 -11.92
N GLY A 80 3.46 11.95 -11.27
CA GLY A 80 3.84 10.70 -11.93
C GLY A 80 2.73 10.12 -12.82
N LEU A 81 1.47 10.18 -12.37
CA LEU A 81 0.32 9.82 -13.20
C LEU A 81 0.20 10.78 -14.40
N ASP A 82 0.36 12.08 -14.22
CA ASP A 82 0.25 13.05 -15.31
C ASP A 82 1.31 12.84 -16.41
N ARG A 83 2.51 12.40 -16.02
CA ARG A 83 3.60 12.05 -16.93
C ARG A 83 3.44 10.67 -17.58
N THR A 84 2.59 9.81 -17.02
CA THR A 84 2.36 8.46 -17.56
C THR A 84 1.57 8.55 -18.87
N PRO A 85 2.01 7.85 -19.95
CA PRO A 85 1.26 7.78 -21.20
C PRO A 85 -0.22 7.43 -20.99
N ILE A 86 -1.10 8.06 -21.77
CA ILE A 86 -2.57 7.96 -21.58
C ILE A 86 -3.04 6.51 -21.66
N ASP A 87 -2.54 5.75 -22.62
CA ASP A 87 -2.86 4.33 -22.82
C ASP A 87 -2.45 3.47 -21.61
N MET A 88 -1.28 3.74 -21.02
CA MET A 88 -0.83 3.04 -19.82
C MET A 88 -1.64 3.43 -18.57
N ARG A 89 -2.01 4.70 -18.43
CA ARG A 89 -2.91 5.16 -17.37
C ARG A 89 -4.28 4.51 -17.46
N GLU A 90 -4.85 4.44 -18.65
CA GLU A 90 -6.14 3.79 -18.88
C GLU A 90 -6.10 2.31 -18.48
N GLN A 91 -5.04 1.59 -18.86
CA GLN A 91 -4.82 0.20 -18.43
C GLN A 91 -4.74 0.09 -16.90
N LEU A 92 -3.96 0.96 -16.25
CA LEU A 92 -3.86 1.01 -14.79
C LEU A 92 -5.23 1.24 -14.13
N PHE A 93 -6.04 2.15 -14.70
CA PHE A 93 -7.37 2.47 -14.18
C PHE A 93 -8.36 1.32 -14.37
N GLU A 94 -8.34 0.63 -15.51
CA GLU A 94 -9.18 -0.55 -15.73
C GLU A 94 -8.81 -1.71 -14.80
N MET A 95 -7.52 -1.97 -14.61
CA MET A 95 -7.05 -2.95 -13.61
C MET A 95 -7.52 -2.57 -12.21
N ALA A 96 -7.38 -1.30 -11.82
CA ALA A 96 -7.83 -0.81 -10.53
C ALA A 96 -9.35 -0.94 -10.35
N LYS A 97 -10.16 -0.70 -11.40
CA LYS A 97 -11.61 -0.93 -11.37
C LYS A 97 -11.94 -2.39 -11.11
N GLN A 98 -11.28 -3.33 -11.80
CA GLN A 98 -11.49 -4.76 -11.60
C GLN A 98 -11.12 -5.21 -10.17
N VAL A 99 -9.96 -4.78 -9.67
CA VAL A 99 -9.50 -5.07 -8.30
C VAL A 99 -10.47 -4.48 -7.27
N SER A 100 -10.92 -3.24 -7.49
CA SER A 100 -11.88 -2.56 -6.62
C SER A 100 -13.20 -3.32 -6.54
N ARG A 101 -13.74 -3.74 -7.70
CA ARG A 101 -14.96 -4.55 -7.78
C ARG A 101 -14.81 -5.85 -6.99
N ASN A 102 -13.69 -6.56 -7.15
CA ASN A 102 -13.43 -7.80 -6.43
C ASN A 102 -13.33 -7.58 -4.92
N ARG A 103 -12.64 -6.53 -4.48
CA ARG A 103 -12.56 -6.16 -3.06
C ARG A 103 -13.92 -5.85 -2.46
N ILE A 104 -14.76 -5.09 -3.15
CA ILE A 104 -16.12 -4.78 -2.70
C ILE A 104 -16.95 -6.05 -2.53
N ILE A 105 -16.87 -6.98 -3.51
CA ILE A 105 -17.58 -8.26 -3.43
C ILE A 105 -17.11 -9.07 -2.22
N LEU A 106 -15.80 -9.17 -2.01
CA LEU A 106 -15.22 -9.89 -0.87
C LEU A 106 -15.63 -9.26 0.46
N PHE A 107 -15.51 -7.93 0.58
CA PHE A 107 -15.89 -7.21 1.79
C PHE A 107 -17.37 -7.37 2.13
N ASN A 108 -18.26 -7.37 1.12
CA ASN A 108 -19.69 -7.57 1.36
C ASN A 108 -20.02 -8.98 1.91
N LYS A 109 -19.24 -10.00 1.52
CA LYS A 109 -19.41 -11.39 1.96
C LYS A 109 -18.91 -11.64 3.39
N MET A 110 -18.12 -10.73 3.95
CA MET A 110 -17.64 -10.82 5.33
C MET A 110 -18.78 -10.66 6.34
N SER A 111 -18.66 -11.35 7.47
CA SER A 111 -19.46 -11.09 8.67
C SER A 111 -19.23 -9.67 9.20
N GLN A 112 -20.10 -9.21 10.12
CA GLN A 112 -19.96 -7.86 10.68
C GLN A 112 -18.64 -7.68 11.44
N SER A 113 -18.25 -8.68 12.25
CA SER A 113 -16.99 -8.67 13.00
C SER A 113 -15.78 -8.61 12.07
N GLU A 114 -15.78 -9.39 10.97
CA GLU A 114 -14.70 -9.34 9.98
C GLU A 114 -14.58 -7.99 9.28
N LYS A 115 -15.71 -7.33 8.99
CA LYS A 115 -15.72 -5.97 8.41
C LYS A 115 -15.09 -4.98 9.38
N GLU A 116 -15.52 -4.99 10.63
CA GLU A 116 -14.98 -4.11 11.67
C GLU A 116 -13.49 -4.32 11.89
N ASN A 117 -13.05 -5.58 12.01
CA ASN A 117 -11.64 -5.93 12.13
C ASN A 117 -10.84 -5.47 10.92
N THR A 118 -11.36 -5.63 9.71
CA THR A 118 -10.70 -5.14 8.48
C THR A 118 -10.49 -3.62 8.53
N CYS A 119 -11.48 -2.85 8.99
CA CYS A 119 -11.37 -1.41 9.13
C CYS A 119 -10.32 -1.01 10.19
N VAL A 120 -10.34 -1.68 11.35
CA VAL A 120 -9.39 -1.42 12.44
C VAL A 120 -7.96 -1.78 12.01
N SER A 121 -7.75 -2.96 11.45
CA SER A 121 -6.41 -3.39 11.00
C SER A 121 -5.85 -2.49 9.91
N LEU A 122 -6.69 -1.96 9.00
CA LEU A 122 -6.22 -0.99 8.02
C LEU A 122 -5.84 0.35 8.68
N ALA A 123 -6.62 0.82 9.66
CA ALA A 123 -6.29 2.04 10.40
C ALA A 123 -4.97 1.89 11.17
N GLU A 124 -4.76 0.76 11.84
CA GLU A 124 -3.50 0.44 12.53
C GLU A 124 -2.33 0.39 11.56
N HIS A 125 -2.50 -0.28 10.41
CA HIS A 125 -1.48 -0.37 9.37
C HIS A 125 -1.10 0.99 8.79
N LEU A 126 -2.06 1.89 8.62
CA LEU A 126 -1.81 3.27 8.20
C LEU A 126 -1.10 4.06 9.31
N ASN A 127 -1.46 3.86 10.58
CA ASN A 127 -0.81 4.55 11.70
C ASN A 127 0.63 4.08 11.97
N SER A 128 0.94 2.80 11.72
CA SER A 128 2.28 2.25 11.89
C SER A 128 3.23 2.55 10.72
N ASP A 129 2.75 3.19 9.66
CA ASP A 129 3.50 3.41 8.42
C ASP A 129 4.07 2.08 7.82
N SER A 130 3.42 0.95 8.09
CA SER A 130 3.89 -0.39 7.67
C SER A 130 4.11 -0.50 6.16
N TYR A 131 3.37 0.29 5.38
CA TYR A 131 3.54 0.42 3.93
C TYR A 131 4.99 0.68 3.50
N LYS A 132 5.75 1.49 4.25
CA LYS A 132 7.16 1.81 3.94
C LYS A 132 8.06 0.58 4.00
N ASN A 133 7.68 -0.41 4.80
CA ASN A 133 8.40 -1.67 4.94
C ASN A 133 7.91 -2.72 3.93
N GLU A 134 6.66 -2.63 3.48
CA GLU A 134 6.11 -3.52 2.44
C GLU A 134 6.65 -3.17 1.05
N TYR A 135 6.80 -1.87 0.75
CA TYR A 135 7.22 -1.35 -0.55
C TYR A 135 8.33 -0.29 -0.42
N PRO A 136 9.50 -0.65 0.14
CA PRO A 136 10.58 0.30 0.42
C PRO A 136 11.08 1.04 -0.82
N ILE A 137 11.18 0.39 -1.98
CA ILE A 137 11.67 1.04 -3.20
C ILE A 137 10.63 1.99 -3.77
N ALA A 138 9.37 1.55 -3.90
CA ALA A 138 8.30 2.42 -4.35
C ALA A 138 8.17 3.65 -3.44
N TYR A 139 8.24 3.45 -2.12
CA TYR A 139 8.21 4.54 -1.17
C TYR A 139 9.43 5.47 -1.31
N GLN A 140 10.64 4.93 -1.48
CA GLN A 140 11.85 5.73 -1.65
C GLN A 140 11.82 6.56 -2.93
N LEU A 141 11.39 5.98 -4.05
CA LEU A 141 11.29 6.68 -5.34
C LEU A 141 10.26 7.82 -5.26
N MET A 142 9.14 7.59 -4.57
CA MET A 142 8.03 8.53 -4.49
C MET A 142 8.19 9.56 -3.36
N SER A 143 9.13 9.38 -2.44
CA SER A 143 9.38 10.33 -1.35
C SER A 143 10.36 11.45 -1.70
N LYS A 144 11.03 11.35 -2.85
CA LYS A 144 12.04 12.32 -3.33
C LYS A 144 11.39 13.52 -3.99
#